data_AF-A0A0F9GK18-F1
#
_entry.id   AF-A0A0F9GK18-F1
#
_cell.length_a   1.000
_cell.length_b   1.000
_cell.length_c   1.000
_cell.angle_alpha   90.00
_cell.angle_beta   90.00
_cell.angle_gamma   90.00
#
_symmetry.space_group_name_H-M   'P 1'
#
loop_
_entity.id
_entity.type
_entity.pdbx_description
1 polymer ?
#
loop_
_entity_poly.entity_id
_entity_poly.type
_entity_poly.pdbx_seq_one_letter_code
_entity_poly.pdbx_strand_id
1 'polypeptide(L)' 'MLNGGCKFLPCHKGLEDCTFCFCPIYPCNNLKYGKWAIRKPSTYASKKIWDCSKCTFFHKTDNVEKIKELIRDMINEEN' A
#
# COMPACT_ATOMS: atom_id res chain seq x y z
N MET A 1 -5.04 5.23 -12.62
CA MET A 1 -4.47 4.52 -13.79
C MET A 1 -5.58 3.72 -14.44
N LEU A 2 -6.30 4.36 -15.36
CA LEU A 2 -7.14 3.68 -16.34
C LEU A 2 -6.23 3.42 -17.55
N ASN A 3 -6.37 2.27 -18.22
CA ASN A 3 -5.62 1.83 -19.42
C ASN A 3 -4.42 0.91 -19.17
N GLY A 4 -4.71 -0.37 -18.87
CA GLY A 4 -4.17 -1.54 -19.57
C GLY A 4 -2.66 -1.83 -19.63
N GLY A 5 -1.79 -0.97 -19.08
CA GLY A 5 -0.34 -1.14 -19.18
C GLY A 5 0.34 -0.60 -17.94
N CYS A 6 0.20 -1.29 -16.81
CA CYS A 6 1.03 -0.96 -15.66
C CYS A 6 2.48 -1.38 -15.97
N LYS A 7 3.34 -0.38 -16.20
CA LYS A 7 4.78 -0.53 -16.44
C LYS A 7 5.56 -1.20 -15.29
N PHE A 8 4.91 -1.45 -14.15
CA PHE A 8 5.50 -2.05 -12.94
C PHE A 8 5.11 -3.52 -12.73
N LEU A 9 4.73 -4.23 -13.81
CA LEU A 9 4.71 -5.71 -13.80
C LEU A 9 6.07 -6.23 -13.31
N PRO A 10 6.10 -7.08 -12.25
CA PRO A 10 5.15 -8.18 -12.03
C PRO A 10 4.06 -7.98 -10.95
N CYS A 11 3.89 -6.78 -10.36
CA CYS A 11 3.03 -6.60 -9.18
C CYS A 11 1.51 -6.85 -9.36
N HIS A 12 1.01 -7.14 -10.57
CA HIS A 12 -0.42 -7.03 -10.92
C HIS A 12 -1.15 -8.34 -11.28
N LYS A 13 -0.53 -9.51 -11.11
CA LYS A 13 -1.22 -10.77 -11.44
C LYS A 13 -2.24 -11.13 -10.34
N GLY A 14 -3.53 -11.04 -10.66
CA GLY A 14 -4.63 -11.44 -9.77
C GLY A 14 -5.08 -10.39 -8.75
N LEU A 15 -4.76 -9.10 -8.99
CA LEU A 15 -5.20 -7.98 -8.16
C LEU A 15 -6.29 -7.18 -8.90
N GLU A 16 -7.23 -6.61 -8.15
CA GLU A 16 -8.43 -5.95 -8.69
C GLU A 16 -8.18 -4.47 -9.02
N ASP A 17 -7.47 -3.75 -8.14
CA ASP A 17 -7.21 -2.32 -8.27
C ASP A 17 -5.73 -2.00 -8.05
N CYS A 18 -5.22 -1.00 -8.76
CA CYS A 18 -3.81 -0.58 -8.76
C CYS A 18 -3.64 0.93 -8.57
N THR A 19 -4.70 1.64 -8.19
CA THR A 19 -4.71 3.08 -7.92
C THR A 19 -3.64 3.45 -6.91
N PHE A 20 -3.45 2.61 -5.88
CA PHE A 20 -2.40 2.73 -4.89
C PHE A 20 -1.42 1.54 -5.01
N CYS A 21 -0.56 1.56 -6.03
CA CYS A 21 0.46 0.52 -6.27
C CYS A 21 1.41 0.30 -5.07
N PHE A 22 1.55 1.31 -4.20
CA PHE A 22 2.26 1.22 -2.93
C PHE A 22 1.31 1.62 -1.79
N CYS A 23 1.62 1.15 -0.59
CA CYS A 23 0.87 1.52 0.61
C CYS A 23 1.00 3.04 0.87
N PRO A 24 -0.08 3.84 0.74
CA PRO A 24 -0.02 5.29 0.93
C PRO A 24 0.24 5.69 2.39
N ILE A 25 0.11 4.73 3.31
CA ILE A 25 0.30 4.92 4.76
C ILE A 25 1.46 4.07 5.28
N TYR A 26 2.47 3.79 4.46
CA TYR A 26 3.65 3.06 4.93
C TYR A 26 4.50 3.92 5.90
N PRO A 27 4.96 3.38 7.03
CA PRO A 27 4.61 2.08 7.60
C PRO A 27 3.25 2.15 8.33
N CYS A 28 2.33 1.25 7.98
CA CYS A 28 0.98 1.29 8.56
C CYS A 28 0.89 0.70 9.96
N ASN A 29 1.92 -0.05 10.38
CA ASN A 29 2.06 -0.70 11.69
C ASN A 29 0.89 -1.60 12.12
N ASN A 30 -0.03 -1.91 11.22
CA ASN A 30 -1.14 -2.80 11.48
C ASN A 30 -0.71 -4.26 11.27
N LEU A 31 -0.64 -5.01 12.37
CA LEU A 31 -0.19 -6.41 12.39
C LEU A 31 -1.06 -7.37 11.55
N LYS A 32 -2.29 -6.98 11.18
CA LYS A 32 -3.12 -7.72 10.22
C LYS A 32 -2.55 -7.68 8.81
N TYR A 33 -1.84 -6.60 8.46
CA TYR A 33 -1.41 -6.29 7.09
C TYR A 33 0.11 -6.36 6.91
N GLY A 34 0.87 -6.54 7.98
CA GLY A 34 2.33 -6.62 7.91
C GLY A 34 2.95 -7.04 9.23
N LYS A 35 4.27 -7.03 9.25
CA LYS A 35 5.07 -7.41 10.41
C LYS A 35 6.38 -6.62 10.44
N TRP A 36 6.98 -6.50 11.61
CA TRP A 36 8.33 -6.00 11.71
C TRP A 36 9.33 -7.11 11.40
N ALA A 37 10.22 -6.88 10.44
CA ALA A 37 11.34 -7.74 10.11
C ALA A 37 12.65 -7.10 10.59
N ILE A 38 13.58 -7.92 11.07
CA ILE A 38 14.95 -7.49 11.37
C ILE A 38 15.78 -7.84 10.14
N ARG A 39 16.38 -6.83 9.52
CA ARG A 39 17.34 -7.08 8.44
C ARG A 39 18.60 -7.70 9.07
N LYS A 40 19.10 -8.81 8.50
CA LYS A 40 20.36 -9.43 8.97
C LYS A 40 21.43 -8.33 9.13
N PRO A 41 22.26 -8.38 10.18
CA PRO A 41 23.31 -7.39 10.36
C PRO A 41 24.15 -7.33 9.08
N SER A 42 24.25 -6.16 8.47
CA SER A 42 25.35 -5.89 7.56
C SER A 42 26.52 -5.38 8.41
N THR A 43 27.61 -4.96 7.79
CA THR A 43 28.65 -4.15 8.44
C THR A 43 28.11 -2.91 9.17
N TYR A 44 26.85 -2.54 8.94
CA TYR A 44 26.10 -1.53 9.68
C TYR A 44 25.01 -2.18 10.54
N ALA A 45 24.75 -1.60 11.72
CA ALA A 45 23.85 -2.11 12.75
C ALA A 45 22.52 -2.67 12.22
N SER A 46 22.01 -3.70 12.89
CA SER A 46 20.70 -4.32 12.59
C SER A 46 19.58 -3.28 12.59
N LYS A 47 18.93 -3.08 11.44
CA LYS A 47 17.79 -2.16 11.28
C LYS A 47 16.47 -2.94 11.24
N LYS A 48 15.50 -2.49 12.03
CA LYS A 48 14.11 -2.96 12.00
C LYS A 48 13.36 -2.30 10.84
N ILE A 49 12.68 -3.09 10.00
CA ILE A 49 11.91 -2.63 8.84
C ILE A 49 10.48 -3.18 8.91
N TRP A 50 9.50 -2.41 8.49
CA TRP A 50 8.11 -2.87 8.37
C TRP A 50 7.94 -3.60 7.03
N ASP A 51 7.52 -4.86 7.08
CA ASP A 51 7.22 -5.68 5.91
C ASP A 51 5.70 -5.86 5.79
N CYS A 52 5.08 -5.10 4.90
CA CYS A 52 3.69 -5.25 4.49
C CYS A 52 3.55 -5.67 3.02
N SER A 53 4.57 -6.33 2.46
CA SER A 53 4.62 -6.74 1.04
C SER A 53 3.47 -7.66 0.62
N LYS A 54 2.84 -8.36 1.58
CA LYS A 54 1.69 -9.26 1.35
C LYS A 54 0.32 -8.59 1.55
N CYS A 55 0.28 -7.30 1.85
CA CYS A 55 -0.97 -6.58 2.03
C CYS A 55 -1.68 -6.34 0.69
N THR A 56 -2.93 -6.77 0.57
CA THR A 56 -3.78 -6.51 -0.60
C THR A 56 -4.89 -5.49 -0.32
N PHE A 57 -4.89 -4.83 0.84
CA PHE A 57 -5.96 -3.93 1.25
C PHE A 57 -6.25 -2.84 0.21
N PHE A 58 -5.20 -2.16 -0.28
CA PHE A 58 -5.29 -1.10 -1.29
C PHE A 58 -5.43 -1.62 -2.73
N HIS A 59 -5.44 -2.94 -2.92
CA HIS A 59 -5.64 -3.59 -4.22
C HIS A 59 -7.07 -4.13 -4.40
N LYS A 60 -7.95 -3.91 -3.43
CA LYS A 60 -9.38 -4.22 -3.52
C LYS A 60 -10.15 -2.99 -3.96
N THR A 61 -10.92 -3.10 -5.04
CA THR A 61 -11.65 -1.95 -5.62
C THR A 61 -12.56 -1.28 -4.59
N ASP A 62 -13.31 -2.07 -3.81
CA ASP A 62 -14.21 -1.54 -2.77
C ASP A 62 -13.49 -0.68 -1.72
N ASN A 63 -12.26 -1.05 -1.34
CA ASN A 63 -11.50 -0.27 -0.38
C ASN A 63 -10.98 1.02 -1.03
N VAL A 64 -10.55 0.94 -2.28
CA VAL A 64 -10.02 2.09 -3.02
C VAL A 64 -11.09 3.15 -3.22
N GLU A 65 -12.31 2.75 -3.59
CA GLU A 65 -13.42 3.69 -3.77
C GLU A 65 -13.78 4.40 -2.46
N LYS A 66 -13.89 3.66 -1.35
CA LYS A 66 -14.12 4.26 -0.02
C LYS A 66 -13.03 5.25 0.37
N ILE A 67 -11.77 4.95 0.08
CA ILE A 67 -10.66 5.89 0.36
C ILE A 67 -10.78 7.14 -0.49
N LYS A 68 -11.11 7.02 -1.79
CA LYS A 68 -11.30 8.18 -2.67
C LYS A 68 -12.45 9.07 -2.20
N GLU A 69 -13.54 8.47 -1.73
CA GLU A 69 -14.67 9.18 -1.13
C GLU A 69 -14.22 9.94 0.12
N LEU A 70 -13.56 9.27 1.07
CA LEU A 70 -13.04 9.92 2.28
C LEU A 70 -12.11 11.09 1.97
N ILE A 71 -11.18 10.92 1.03
CA ILE A 71 -10.26 12.00 0.61
C ILE A 71 -11.04 13.17 0.00
N ARG A 72 -12.06 12.89 -0.82
CA ARG A 72 -12.89 13.93 -1.44
C ARG A 72 -13.66 14.72 -0.38
N ASP A 73 -14.23 14.03 0.60
CA ASP A 73 -14.98 14.66 1.68
C ASP A 73 -14.07 15.57 2.52
N MET A 74 -12.87 15.09 2.88
CA MET A 74 -11.87 15.89 3.60
C MET A 74 -11.47 17.16 2.83
N ILE A 75 -11.28 17.07 1.52
CA ILE A 75 -10.95 18.25 0.70
C ILE A 75 -12.10 19.26 0.67
N ASN A 76 -13.35 18.78 0.64
CA ASN A 76 -14.52 19.65 0.59
C ASN A 76 -14.82 20.34 1.93
N GLU A 77 -14.47 19.73 3.07
CA GLU A 77 -14.61 20.32 4.41
C GLU A 77 -13.59 21.45 4.69
N GLU A 78 -12.51 21.52 3.91
CA GLU A 78 -11.49 22.59 4.01
C GLU A 78 -11.79 23.81 3.12
N ASN A 79 -12.87 23.78 2.33
CA ASN A 79 -13.34 24.88 1.45
C ASN A 79 -14.59 25.56 2.00
#